data_AF-A0A8T4YP30-F1
#
_entry.id   AF-A0A8T4YP30-F1
#
_cell.length_a   1.000
_cell.length_b   1.000
_cell.length_c   1.000
_cell.angle_alpha   90.00
_cell.angle_beta   90.00
_cell.angle_gamma   90.00
#
_symmetry.space_group_name_H-M   'P 1'
#
loop_
_entity.id
_entity.type
_entity.pdbx_description
1 polymer ?
#
loop_
_entity_poly.entity_id
_entity_poly.type
_entity_poly.pdbx_seq_one_letter_code
_entity_poly.pdbx_strand_id
1 'polypeptide(L)'
;NSLQELRRFRELIGPIFPYGSGTMTTLFSELYVGSDGIRRKYGVNPRFYDGPGLLENEKLIVEPEALEELRNLAPKGLAILSGKGRWEAEKILGPILHYFNLETSLFTGDTGRDMDKPNPTGLLECCRKLRAEHVLYVGDGGEDYFLVMKARERGIKACLAAVLTNKYSYTFFTKYSANVILENVNFLPKLFKRP
;
A
#
# COMPACT_ATOMS: atom_id res chain seq x y z
N ASN A 1 -24.06 -30.41 -3.63
CA ASN A 1 -22.84 -30.73 -4.41
C ASN A 1 -21.91 -29.54 -4.29
N SER A 2 -20.77 -29.69 -3.62
CA SER A 2 -19.86 -28.59 -3.24
C SER A 2 -19.36 -27.78 -4.45
N LEU A 3 -19.26 -28.37 -5.64
CA LEU A 3 -18.84 -27.64 -6.85
C LEU A 3 -19.88 -26.62 -7.32
N GLN A 4 -21.17 -26.95 -7.20
CA GLN A 4 -22.26 -26.04 -7.54
C GLN A 4 -22.34 -24.86 -6.57
N GLU A 5 -22.10 -25.11 -5.28
CA GLU A 5 -22.06 -24.05 -4.26
C GLU A 5 -20.89 -23.08 -4.50
N LEU A 6 -19.70 -23.61 -4.84
CA LEU A 6 -18.54 -22.78 -5.20
C LEU A 6 -18.80 -21.92 -6.44
N ARG A 7 -19.50 -22.44 -7.46
CA ARG A 7 -19.87 -21.68 -8.66
C ARG A 7 -20.82 -20.55 -8.30
N ARG A 8 -21.85 -20.83 -7.51
CA ARG A 8 -22.82 -19.84 -7.04
C ARG A 8 -22.14 -18.74 -6.20
N PHE A 9 -21.17 -19.12 -5.37
CA PHE A 9 -20.40 -18.17 -4.59
C PHE A 9 -19.51 -17.29 -5.48
N ARG A 10 -18.85 -17.87 -6.49
CA ARG A 10 -18.06 -17.10 -7.48
C ARG A 10 -18.93 -16.10 -8.25
N GLU A 11 -20.12 -16.49 -8.65
CA GLU A 11 -21.08 -15.62 -9.33
C GLU A 11 -21.55 -14.48 -8.41
N LEU A 12 -21.79 -14.77 -7.13
CA LEU A 12 -22.16 -13.76 -6.13
C LEU A 12 -21.03 -12.75 -5.88
N ILE A 13 -19.78 -13.21 -5.78
CA ILE A 13 -18.62 -12.31 -5.66
C ILE A 13 -18.53 -11.43 -6.91
N GLY A 14 -18.59 -12.06 -8.08
CA GLY A 14 -18.44 -11.42 -9.38
C GLY A 14 -17.05 -10.83 -9.61
N PRO A 15 -16.83 -10.16 -10.75
CA PRO A 15 -15.54 -9.55 -11.06
C PRO A 15 -15.27 -8.34 -10.16
N ILE A 16 -13.99 -8.06 -9.93
CA ILE A 16 -13.53 -6.86 -9.21
C ILE A 16 -13.65 -5.60 -10.07
N PHE A 17 -13.60 -5.74 -11.40
CA PHE A 17 -13.66 -4.63 -12.35
C PHE A 17 -14.49 -5.03 -13.59
N PRO A 18 -15.26 -4.09 -14.20
CA PRO A 18 -15.49 -2.71 -13.76
C PRO A 18 -16.40 -2.61 -12.52
N TYR A 19 -16.42 -1.45 -11.85
CA TYR A 19 -17.37 -1.21 -10.76
C TYR A 19 -18.81 -1.54 -11.19
N GLY A 20 -19.58 -2.19 -10.32
CA GLY A 20 -20.92 -2.66 -10.63
C GLY A 20 -20.98 -4.05 -11.27
N SER A 21 -19.85 -4.66 -11.69
CA SER A 21 -19.89 -5.97 -12.35
C SER A 21 -20.15 -7.14 -11.40
N GLY A 22 -19.68 -7.04 -10.15
CA GLY A 22 -19.85 -8.07 -9.12
C GLY A 22 -20.61 -7.53 -7.91
N THR A 23 -21.55 -8.30 -7.37
CA THR A 23 -22.41 -7.85 -6.27
C THR A 23 -21.59 -7.57 -5.01
N MET A 24 -20.78 -8.53 -4.55
CA MET A 24 -19.99 -8.36 -3.34
C MET A 24 -18.86 -7.33 -3.50
N THR A 25 -18.20 -7.30 -4.66
CA THR A 25 -17.10 -6.36 -4.94
C THR A 25 -17.61 -4.92 -4.97
N THR A 26 -18.80 -4.71 -5.52
CA THR A 26 -19.49 -3.42 -5.54
C THR A 26 -19.91 -2.99 -4.13
N LEU A 27 -20.60 -3.88 -3.39
CA LEU A 27 -21.01 -3.59 -2.02
C LEU A 27 -19.81 -3.29 -1.11
N PHE A 28 -18.72 -4.07 -1.21
CA PHE A 28 -17.49 -3.82 -0.46
C PHE A 28 -16.91 -2.44 -0.79
N SER A 29 -16.85 -2.08 -2.07
CA SER A 29 -16.33 -0.78 -2.49
C SER A 29 -17.16 0.35 -1.89
N GLU A 30 -18.48 0.26 -1.95
CA GLU A 30 -19.39 1.27 -1.40
C GLU A 30 -19.26 1.39 0.12
N LEU A 31 -19.18 0.27 0.85
CA LEU A 31 -18.98 0.27 2.31
C LEU A 31 -17.60 0.82 2.69
N TYR A 32 -16.56 0.51 1.92
CA TYR A 32 -15.19 0.91 2.25
C TYR A 32 -14.94 2.38 1.89
N VAL A 33 -15.08 2.77 0.63
CA VAL A 33 -14.76 4.15 0.20
C VAL A 33 -15.89 5.15 0.46
N GLY A 34 -17.11 4.67 0.71
CA GLY A 34 -18.29 5.52 0.90
C GLY A 34 -18.79 6.12 -0.41
N SER A 35 -19.98 6.69 -0.35
CA SER A 35 -20.70 7.14 -1.56
C SER A 35 -20.04 8.31 -2.26
N ASP A 36 -19.40 9.20 -1.50
CA ASP A 36 -18.56 10.27 -2.05
C ASP A 36 -17.36 9.72 -2.80
N GLY A 37 -16.73 8.67 -2.27
CA GLY A 37 -15.62 7.97 -2.93
C GLY A 37 -16.05 7.33 -4.24
N ILE A 38 -17.22 6.66 -4.25
CA ILE A 38 -17.79 6.06 -5.45
C ILE A 38 -18.09 7.10 -6.53
N ARG A 39 -18.74 8.21 -6.16
CA ARG A 39 -19.03 9.32 -7.08
C ARG A 39 -17.75 9.91 -7.66
N ARG A 40 -16.71 10.12 -6.85
CA ARG A 40 -15.42 10.66 -7.31
C ARG A 40 -14.63 9.68 -8.20
N LYS A 41 -14.60 8.39 -7.84
CA LYS A 41 -13.78 7.39 -8.52
C LYS A 41 -14.41 6.89 -9.82
N TYR A 42 -15.74 6.76 -9.85
CA TYR A 42 -16.46 6.13 -10.95
C TYR A 42 -17.45 7.05 -11.68
N GLY A 43 -17.74 8.25 -11.14
CA GLY A 43 -18.69 9.18 -11.75
C GLY A 43 -20.15 8.70 -11.70
N VAL A 44 -20.47 7.74 -10.83
CA VAL A 44 -21.79 7.12 -10.69
C VAL A 44 -22.27 7.13 -9.24
N ASN A 45 -23.57 6.92 -9.05
CA ASN A 45 -24.15 6.73 -7.71
C ASN A 45 -23.94 5.29 -7.22
N PRO A 46 -23.83 5.09 -5.89
CA PRO A 46 -23.77 3.75 -5.30
C PRO A 46 -25.05 2.95 -5.60
N ARG A 47 -24.92 1.62 -5.66
CA ARG A 47 -26.00 0.68 -5.97
C ARG A 47 -26.65 0.07 -4.74
N PHE A 48 -25.91 -0.11 -3.64
CA PHE A 48 -26.34 -0.83 -2.45
C PHE A 48 -26.24 -0.02 -1.16
N TYR A 49 -25.28 0.89 -1.04
CA TYR A 49 -25.01 1.67 0.16
C TYR A 49 -24.75 3.15 -0.15
N ASP A 50 -25.65 4.02 0.32
CA ASP A 50 -25.50 5.48 0.26
C ASP A 50 -25.19 6.06 1.66
N GLY A 51 -23.91 6.17 2.01
CA GLY A 51 -23.44 6.62 3.32
C GLY A 51 -21.91 6.80 3.41
N PRO A 52 -21.41 7.18 4.61
CA PRO A 52 -19.98 7.36 4.85
C PRO A 52 -19.20 6.05 4.76
N GLY A 53 -17.98 6.12 4.25
CA GLY A 53 -17.12 4.95 4.06
C GLY A 53 -16.33 4.58 5.31
N LEU A 54 -16.05 3.29 5.51
CA LEU A 54 -15.14 2.80 6.54
C LEU A 54 -13.71 3.37 6.41
N LEU A 55 -13.34 3.85 5.22
CA LEU A 55 -12.12 4.60 4.95
C LEU A 55 -11.91 5.77 5.93
N GLU A 56 -12.98 6.38 6.42
CA GLU A 56 -12.93 7.50 7.37
C GLU A 56 -12.48 7.08 8.77
N ASN A 57 -12.53 5.78 9.07
CA ASN A 57 -12.13 5.20 10.36
C ASN A 57 -10.68 4.65 10.33
N GLU A 58 -9.98 4.76 9.20
CA GLU A 58 -8.58 4.36 9.09
C GLU A 58 -7.72 5.17 10.08
N LYS A 59 -6.70 4.51 10.64
CA LYS A 59 -5.83 5.11 11.66
C LYS A 59 -4.39 5.14 11.19
N LEU A 60 -3.75 6.27 11.38
CA LEU A 60 -2.31 6.41 11.16
C LEU A 60 -1.56 5.63 12.26
N ILE A 61 -0.67 4.74 11.84
CA ILE A 61 0.24 4.02 12.74
C ILE A 61 1.59 4.73 12.89
N VAL A 62 1.95 5.58 11.92
CA VAL A 62 3.18 6.35 11.93
C VAL A 62 2.95 7.71 12.57
N GLU A 63 3.86 8.11 13.45
CA GLU A 63 3.86 9.39 14.14
C GLU A 63 4.59 10.47 13.30
N PRO A 64 4.11 11.72 13.26
CA PRO A 64 4.79 12.83 12.57
C PRO A 64 6.25 13.00 12.97
N GLU A 65 6.57 12.80 14.26
CA GLU A 65 7.92 12.90 14.80
C GLU A 65 8.87 11.89 14.14
N ALA A 66 8.40 10.65 13.92
CA ALA A 66 9.17 9.63 13.24
C ALA A 66 9.41 10.02 11.76
N LEU A 67 8.41 10.57 11.08
CA LEU A 67 8.54 11.02 9.69
C LEU A 67 9.49 12.21 9.54
N GLU A 68 9.48 13.15 10.49
CA GLU A 68 10.42 14.27 10.52
C GLU A 68 11.86 13.77 10.66
N GLU A 69 12.12 12.83 11.58
CA GLU A 69 13.44 12.20 11.69
C GLU A 69 13.84 11.46 10.41
N LEU A 70 12.94 10.68 9.82
CA LEU A 70 13.21 9.94 8.58
C LEU A 70 13.49 10.86 7.40
N ARG A 71 12.80 11.99 7.30
CA ARG A 71 13.03 13.00 6.26
C ARG A 71 14.44 13.57 6.35
N ASN A 72 14.94 13.80 7.56
CA ASN A 72 16.31 14.27 7.79
C ASN A 72 17.36 13.19 7.46
N LEU A 73 17.03 11.91 7.68
CA LEU A 73 17.90 10.77 7.36
C LEU A 73 17.90 10.39 5.87
N ALA A 74 16.83 10.71 5.14
CA ALA A 74 16.63 10.36 3.74
C ALA A 74 16.83 11.58 2.82
N PRO A 75 18.06 11.86 2.34
CA PRO A 75 18.37 13.09 1.59
C PRO A 75 17.66 13.18 0.23
N LYS A 76 17.20 12.04 -0.32
CA LYS A 76 16.40 12.01 -1.56
C LYS A 76 14.90 12.18 -1.32
N GLY A 77 14.47 12.20 -0.05
CA GLY A 77 13.08 12.30 0.36
C GLY A 77 12.40 10.94 0.53
N LEU A 78 11.14 11.01 0.96
CA LEU A 78 10.26 9.86 1.18
C LEU A 78 9.24 9.78 0.03
N ALA A 79 8.89 8.58 -0.39
CA ALA A 79 7.87 8.35 -1.42
C ALA A 79 6.94 7.21 -1.01
N ILE A 80 5.73 7.22 -1.56
CA ILE A 80 4.71 6.19 -1.32
C ILE A 80 4.63 5.28 -2.54
N LEU A 81 4.64 3.96 -2.32
CA LEU A 81 4.23 2.97 -3.30
C LEU A 81 3.07 2.17 -2.72
N SER A 82 1.86 2.43 -3.21
CA SER A 82 0.63 1.85 -2.65
C SER A 82 -0.25 1.23 -3.71
N GLY A 83 -0.91 0.12 -3.37
CA GLY A 83 -1.99 -0.48 -4.17
C GLY A 83 -3.31 0.29 -4.09
N LYS A 84 -3.43 1.24 -3.16
CA LYS A 84 -4.58 2.15 -3.07
C LYS A 84 -4.49 3.22 -4.14
N GLY A 85 -5.65 3.75 -4.54
CA GLY A 85 -5.72 4.93 -5.38
C GLY A 85 -5.22 6.17 -4.64
N ARG A 86 -4.82 7.20 -5.38
CA ARG A 86 -4.31 8.46 -4.85
C ARG A 86 -5.34 9.14 -3.97
N TRP A 87 -6.60 9.20 -4.39
CA TRP A 87 -7.67 9.81 -3.60
C TRP A 87 -7.85 9.12 -2.24
N GLU A 88 -7.80 7.78 -2.22
CA GLU A 88 -7.92 6.99 -0.98
C GLU A 88 -6.73 7.29 -0.05
N ALA A 89 -5.52 7.29 -0.62
CA ALA A 89 -4.30 7.58 0.12
C ALA A 89 -4.27 9.01 0.65
N GLU A 90 -4.69 10.01 -0.13
CA GLU A 90 -4.77 11.42 0.32
C GLU A 90 -5.79 11.59 1.45
N LYS A 91 -6.92 10.87 1.41
CA LYS A 91 -7.93 10.92 2.46
C LYS A 91 -7.45 10.29 3.77
N ILE A 92 -6.72 9.18 3.71
CA ILE A 92 -6.14 8.52 4.90
C ILE A 92 -4.95 9.30 5.45
N LEU A 93 -4.00 9.63 4.57
CA LEU A 93 -2.69 10.15 4.94
C LEU A 93 -2.65 11.67 5.08
N GLY A 94 -3.76 12.38 4.83
CA GLY A 94 -3.84 13.85 4.81
C GLY A 94 -2.97 14.57 5.86
N PRO A 95 -3.04 14.21 7.16
CA PRO A 95 -2.23 14.84 8.21
C PRO A 95 -0.71 14.72 8.01
N ILE A 96 -0.24 13.66 7.37
CA ILE A 96 1.19 13.32 7.19
C ILE A 96 1.64 13.33 5.73
N LEU A 97 0.74 13.61 4.78
CA LEU A 97 1.02 13.48 3.36
C LEU A 97 2.17 14.40 2.90
N HIS A 98 2.29 15.56 3.55
CA HIS A 98 3.31 16.58 3.26
C HIS A 98 4.76 16.13 3.56
N TYR A 99 4.96 15.02 4.28
CA TYR A 99 6.27 14.41 4.49
C TYR A 99 6.78 13.64 3.25
N PHE A 100 5.89 13.30 2.32
CA PHE A 100 6.20 12.49 1.15
C PHE A 100 6.26 13.35 -0.12
N ASN A 101 7.17 12.99 -1.03
CA ASN A 101 7.21 13.55 -2.37
C ASN A 101 6.17 12.85 -3.25
N LEU A 102 5.05 13.54 -3.51
CA LEU A 102 3.94 12.99 -4.26
C LEU A 102 4.22 12.85 -5.76
N GLU A 103 5.18 13.59 -6.32
CA GLU A 103 5.57 13.46 -7.72
C GLU A 103 6.35 12.18 -7.98
N THR A 104 7.14 11.75 -6.99
CA THR A 104 7.91 10.50 -7.02
C THR A 104 7.13 9.31 -6.50
N SER A 105 6.00 9.54 -5.83
CA SER A 105 5.09 8.49 -5.35
C SER A 105 4.26 7.86 -6.48
N LEU A 106 3.79 6.64 -6.25
CA LEU A 106 2.95 5.87 -7.15
C LEU A 106 1.79 5.20 -6.40
N PHE A 107 0.59 5.35 -6.97
CA PHE A 107 -0.66 4.83 -6.46
C PHE A 107 -1.25 3.89 -7.50
N THR A 108 -0.94 2.61 -7.41
CA THR A 108 -1.26 1.65 -8.47
C THR A 108 -2.73 1.34 -8.57
N GLY A 109 -3.53 1.67 -7.55
CA GLY A 109 -4.98 1.57 -7.61
C GLY A 109 -5.65 2.50 -8.64
N ASP A 110 -4.92 3.51 -9.13
CA ASP A 110 -5.37 4.42 -10.20
C ASP A 110 -4.74 4.08 -11.57
N THR A 111 -3.64 3.34 -11.57
CA THR A 111 -2.96 2.89 -12.79
C THR A 111 -3.37 1.43 -13.08
N GLY A 112 -3.10 0.90 -14.27
CA GLY A 112 -3.35 -0.53 -14.52
C GLY A 112 -2.64 -1.43 -13.51
N ARG A 113 -3.13 -2.67 -13.34
CA ARG A 113 -2.56 -3.67 -12.41
C ARG A 113 -1.16 -4.15 -12.77
N ASP A 114 -0.63 -3.74 -13.93
CA ASP A 114 0.69 -4.15 -14.41
C ASP A 114 1.83 -3.69 -13.49
N MET A 115 1.60 -2.67 -12.66
CA MET A 115 2.57 -2.18 -11.67
C MET A 115 2.28 -2.64 -10.24
N ASP A 116 1.25 -3.45 -10.03
CA ASP A 116 0.91 -3.97 -8.70
C ASP A 116 2.03 -4.85 -8.15
N LYS A 117 2.21 -4.79 -6.83
CA LYS A 117 3.09 -5.70 -6.12
C LYS A 117 2.63 -7.15 -6.41
N PRO A 118 3.55 -8.10 -6.62
CA PRO A 118 4.99 -8.01 -6.40
C PRO A 118 5.80 -7.61 -7.66
N ASN A 119 5.21 -6.95 -8.67
CA ASN A 119 5.98 -6.45 -9.81
C ASN A 119 6.91 -5.30 -9.35
N PRO A 120 8.23 -5.35 -9.60
CA PRO A 120 9.15 -4.30 -9.16
C PRO A 120 9.01 -2.98 -9.95
N THR A 121 8.26 -2.92 -11.05
CA THR A 121 8.15 -1.72 -11.90
C THR A 121 7.80 -0.46 -11.11
N GLY A 122 6.85 -0.54 -10.17
CA GLY A 122 6.51 0.60 -9.32
C GLY A 122 7.69 1.10 -8.50
N LEU A 123 8.43 0.20 -7.85
CA LEU A 123 9.62 0.58 -7.08
C LEU A 123 10.74 1.14 -7.96
N LEU A 124 10.98 0.53 -9.13
CA LEU A 124 11.97 1.01 -10.10
C LEU A 124 11.68 2.46 -10.50
N GLU A 125 10.42 2.77 -10.78
CA GLU A 125 9.99 4.11 -11.18
C GLU A 125 10.11 5.11 -10.02
N CYS A 126 9.73 4.74 -8.79
CA CYS A 126 9.97 5.56 -7.59
C CYS A 126 11.46 5.87 -7.41
N CYS A 127 12.34 4.86 -7.49
CA CYS A 127 13.80 5.04 -7.38
C CYS A 127 14.34 5.98 -8.46
N ARG A 128 13.89 5.80 -9.71
CA ARG A 128 14.30 6.63 -10.85
C ARG A 128 13.90 8.09 -10.64
N LYS A 129 12.65 8.35 -10.24
CA LYS A 129 12.14 9.71 -9.99
C LYS A 129 12.82 10.37 -8.78
N LEU A 130 13.07 9.62 -7.70
CA LEU A 130 13.85 10.08 -6.55
C LEU A 130 15.34 10.30 -6.86
N ARG A 131 15.84 9.74 -7.97
CA ARG A 131 17.28 9.66 -8.29
C ARG A 131 18.06 9.04 -7.12
N ALA A 132 17.51 7.95 -6.57
CA ALA A 132 18.06 7.24 -5.43
C ALA A 132 18.76 5.95 -5.90
N GLU A 133 20.05 5.83 -5.56
CA GLU A 133 20.84 4.63 -5.86
C GLU A 133 20.66 3.54 -4.80
N HIS A 134 20.39 3.95 -3.56
CA HIS A 134 20.11 3.07 -2.42
C HIS A 134 18.77 3.47 -1.82
N VAL A 135 17.91 2.49 -1.57
CA VAL A 135 16.59 2.72 -1.00
C VAL A 135 16.31 1.77 0.16
N LEU A 136 15.68 2.30 1.21
CA LEU A 136 15.04 1.49 2.23
C LEU A 136 13.56 1.43 1.93
N TYR A 137 13.08 0.26 1.56
CA TYR A 137 11.67 0.00 1.35
C TYR A 137 11.05 -0.43 2.69
N VAL A 138 9.94 0.19 3.07
CA VAL A 138 9.21 -0.12 4.31
C VAL A 138 7.86 -0.72 3.91
N GLY A 139 7.56 -1.93 4.39
CA GLY A 139 6.33 -2.64 4.07
C GLY A 139 6.02 -3.73 5.09
N ASP A 140 4.83 -4.29 5.03
CA ASP A 140 4.32 -5.25 6.02
C ASP A 140 3.83 -6.57 5.40
N GLY A 141 3.69 -6.59 4.06
CA GLY A 141 3.19 -7.74 3.31
C GLY A 141 4.30 -8.61 2.72
N GLY A 142 3.96 -9.86 2.43
CA GLY A 142 4.85 -10.74 1.65
C GLY A 142 5.08 -10.23 0.22
N GLU A 143 4.09 -9.53 -0.36
CA GLU A 143 4.21 -8.89 -1.66
C GLU A 143 5.30 -7.81 -1.70
N ASP A 144 5.51 -7.09 -0.59
CA ASP A 144 6.58 -6.10 -0.45
C ASP A 144 7.96 -6.76 -0.47
N TYR A 145 8.10 -7.90 0.22
CA TYR A 145 9.33 -8.69 0.19
C TYR A 145 9.67 -9.12 -1.23
N PHE A 146 8.72 -9.73 -1.94
CA PHE A 146 8.96 -10.18 -3.32
C PHE A 146 9.24 -9.02 -4.27
N LEU A 147 8.57 -7.87 -4.07
CA LEU A 147 8.84 -6.65 -4.83
C LEU A 147 10.28 -6.18 -4.63
N VAL A 148 10.78 -6.13 -3.40
CA VAL A 148 12.16 -5.71 -3.10
C VAL A 148 13.18 -6.70 -3.69
N MET A 149 12.92 -8.00 -3.58
CA MET A 149 13.80 -9.02 -4.16
C MET A 149 13.90 -8.91 -5.67
N LYS A 150 12.77 -8.77 -6.37
CA LYS A 150 12.77 -8.59 -7.82
C LYS A 150 13.38 -7.25 -8.24
N ALA A 151 13.26 -6.20 -7.44
CA ALA A 151 13.93 -4.93 -7.72
C ALA A 151 15.47 -5.05 -7.61
N ARG A 152 15.96 -5.86 -6.67
CA ARG A 152 17.40 -6.18 -6.55
C ARG A 152 17.93 -6.95 -7.75
N GLU A 153 17.17 -7.92 -8.26
CA GLU A 153 17.50 -8.64 -9.51
C GLU A 153 17.62 -7.70 -10.71
N ARG A 154 16.94 -6.56 -10.66
CA ARG A 154 17.00 -5.47 -11.67
C ARG A 154 18.09 -4.43 -11.37
N GLY A 155 18.97 -4.67 -10.39
CA GLY A 155 20.12 -3.82 -10.08
C GLY A 155 19.85 -2.71 -9.04
N ILE A 156 18.66 -2.64 -8.45
CA ILE A 156 18.40 -1.66 -7.37
C ILE A 156 19.04 -2.13 -6.07
N LYS A 157 19.80 -1.24 -5.41
CA LYS A 157 20.32 -1.48 -4.06
C LYS A 157 19.24 -1.15 -3.03
N ALA A 158 18.28 -2.07 -2.89
CA ALA A 158 17.18 -1.93 -1.94
C ALA A 158 17.46 -2.72 -0.64
N CYS A 159 17.02 -2.20 0.50
CA CYS A 159 16.87 -2.91 1.77
C CYS A 159 15.39 -2.97 2.16
N LEU A 160 14.96 -4.02 2.87
CA LEU A 160 13.59 -4.13 3.37
C LEU A 160 13.54 -3.93 4.89
N ALA A 161 12.75 -2.96 5.34
CA ALA A 161 12.26 -2.84 6.70
C ALA A 161 10.86 -3.44 6.84
N ALA A 162 10.84 -4.66 7.35
CA ALA A 162 9.70 -5.46 7.78
C ALA A 162 8.83 -4.86 8.90
N VAL A 163 7.63 -4.32 8.68
CA VAL A 163 6.74 -3.90 9.79
C VAL A 163 5.76 -5.04 10.15
N LEU A 164 5.69 -5.41 11.43
CA LEU A 164 4.84 -6.51 11.91
C LEU A 164 3.42 -6.01 12.20
N THR A 165 2.53 -6.10 11.20
CA THR A 165 1.11 -5.69 11.34
C THR A 165 0.16 -6.84 11.67
N ASN A 166 0.62 -8.10 11.56
CA ASN A 166 -0.18 -9.28 11.88
C ASN A 166 0.68 -10.43 12.44
N LYS A 167 0.02 -11.41 13.05
CA LYS A 167 0.67 -12.56 13.72
C LYS A 167 1.48 -13.49 12.79
N TYR A 168 1.23 -13.44 11.48
CA TYR A 168 1.92 -14.28 10.49
C TYR A 168 3.16 -13.59 9.91
N SER A 169 3.21 -12.26 9.92
CA SER A 169 4.32 -11.48 9.38
C SER A 169 5.66 -11.84 10.02
N TYR A 170 5.69 -12.12 11.34
CA TYR A 170 6.94 -12.46 12.04
C TYR A 170 7.56 -13.74 11.48
N THR A 171 6.80 -14.84 11.42
CA THR A 171 7.27 -16.12 10.88
C THR A 171 7.70 -16.00 9.41
N PHE A 172 6.97 -15.19 8.63
CA PHE A 172 7.32 -14.95 7.23
C PHE A 172 8.66 -14.20 7.11
N PHE A 173 8.79 -13.03 7.72
CA PHE A 173 9.99 -12.18 7.56
C PHE A 173 11.25 -12.75 8.22
N THR A 174 11.10 -13.56 9.28
CA THR A 174 12.21 -14.33 9.86
C THR A 174 12.68 -15.44 8.94
N LYS A 175 11.76 -16.22 8.34
CA LYS A 175 12.08 -17.29 7.39
C LYS A 175 12.79 -16.77 6.15
N TYR A 176 12.38 -15.61 5.65
CA TYR A 176 12.92 -15.00 4.43
C TYR A 176 13.99 -13.94 4.70
N SER A 177 14.47 -13.82 5.94
CA SER A 177 15.59 -12.94 6.34
C SER A 177 15.45 -11.50 5.84
N ALA A 178 14.33 -10.84 6.16
CA ALA A 178 14.21 -9.40 5.96
C ALA A 178 15.38 -8.66 6.63
N ASN A 179 15.88 -7.57 6.02
CA ASN A 179 17.07 -6.87 6.54
C ASN A 179 16.84 -6.30 7.94
N VAL A 180 15.62 -5.81 8.19
CA VAL A 180 15.17 -5.29 9.47
C VAL A 180 13.75 -5.79 9.69
N ILE A 181 13.42 -6.16 10.93
CA ILE A 181 12.06 -6.47 11.37
C ILE A 181 11.73 -5.53 12.54
N LEU A 182 10.57 -4.86 12.47
CA LEU A 182 10.11 -3.86 13.41
C LEU A 182 8.68 -4.18 13.86
N GLU A 183 8.43 -4.14 15.16
CA GLU A 183 7.07 -4.21 15.71
C GLU A 183 6.26 -2.93 15.46
N ASN A 184 6.95 -1.80 15.33
CA ASN A 184 6.35 -0.50 15.08
C ASN A 184 7.26 0.32 14.15
N VAL A 185 6.67 0.93 13.12
CA VAL A 185 7.37 1.80 12.16
C VAL A 185 8.02 3.01 12.83
N ASN A 186 7.48 3.50 13.96
CA ASN A 186 8.02 4.62 14.72
C ASN A 186 9.40 4.32 15.34
N PHE A 187 9.84 3.05 15.34
CA PHE A 187 11.20 2.68 15.76
C PHE A 187 12.23 2.73 14.63
N LEU A 188 11.79 2.91 13.38
CA LEU A 188 12.68 2.96 12.22
C LEU A 188 13.79 4.02 12.33
N PRO A 189 13.53 5.27 12.79
CA PRO A 189 14.60 6.25 12.95
C PRO A 189 15.72 5.81 13.91
N LYS A 190 15.38 5.02 14.94
CA LYS A 190 16.34 4.59 15.98
C LYS A 190 17.45 3.70 15.41
N LEU A 191 17.21 3.03 14.28
CA LEU A 191 18.20 2.19 13.61
C LEU A 191 19.39 2.97 13.05
N PHE A 192 19.20 4.27 12.81
CA PHE A 192 20.21 5.15 12.22
C PHE A 192 20.93 6.02 13.25
N LYS A 193 20.45 6.00 14.51
CA LYS A 193 21.13 6.67 15.62
C LYS A 193 22.35 5.82 16.00
N ARG A 194 23.52 6.43 16.11
CA ARG A 194 24.70 5.76 16.64
C ARG A 194 24.44 5.39 18.12
N PRO A 195 24.91 4.23 18.59
CA PRO A 195 24.90 3.90 20.01
C PRO A 195 25.72 4.90 20.83
#